data_AF-A0A512MI59-F1
#
_entry.id   AF-A0A512MI59-F1
#
_cell.length_a   1.000
_cell.length_b   1.000
_cell.length_c   1.000
_cell.angle_alpha   90.00
_cell.angle_beta   90.00
_cell.angle_gamma   90.00
#
_symmetry.space_group_name_H-M   'P 1'
#
loop_
_entity.id
_entity.type
_entity.pdbx_description
1 polymer ?
#
loop_
_entity_poly.entity_id
_entity_poly.type
_entity_poly.pdbx_seq_one_letter_code
_entity_poly.pdbx_strand_id
1 'polypeptide(L)' 'MKRSEDIEITLRGHEALVLFDWLVSLSLQGHENEPDAATQKLLWQVEGTLEKHLVEVVDPAYKALLEEAKIKLLAS' A
#
# COMPACT_ATOMS: atom_id res chain seq x y z
N MET A 1 -3.01 25.92 20.43
CA MET A 1 -3.06 25.38 19.05
C MET A 1 -3.51 23.93 19.14
N LYS A 2 -4.66 23.56 18.56
CA LYS A 2 -4.97 22.13 18.34
C LYS A 2 -3.95 21.63 17.31
N ARG A 3 -3.11 20.67 17.68
CA ARG A 3 -2.42 19.88 16.65
C ARG A 3 -3.51 19.13 15.90
N SER A 4 -3.49 19.19 14.58
CA SER A 4 -4.17 18.18 13.78
C SER A 4 -3.62 16.83 14.23
N GLU A 5 -4.48 15.91 14.63
CA GLU A 5 -4.08 14.52 14.94
C GLU A 5 -3.73 13.75 13.65
N ASP A 6 -4.08 14.30 12.50
CA ASP A 6 -3.86 13.69 11.20
C ASP A 6 -2.40 13.84 10.74
N ILE A 7 -1.86 12.75 10.22
CA ILE A 7 -0.54 12.69 9.57
C ILE A 7 -0.77 12.49 8.07
N GLU A 8 -0.26 13.42 7.26
CA GLU A 8 -0.30 13.32 5.80
C GLU A 8 0.98 12.68 5.27
N ILE A 9 0.82 11.69 4.39
CA ILE A 9 1.91 11.04 3.65
C ILE A 9 1.65 11.25 2.16
N THR A 10 2.61 11.82 1.45
CA THR A 10 2.56 11.94 -0.01
C THR A 10 3.39 10.83 -0.63
N LEU A 11 2.76 10.02 -1.47
CA LEU A 11 3.42 8.95 -2.23
C LEU A 11 3.28 9.23 -3.73
N ARG A 12 4.36 8.99 -4.47
CA ARG A 12 4.34 8.90 -5.93
C ARG A 12 3.66 7.60 -6.34
N GLY A 13 3.12 7.55 -7.57
CA GLY A 13 2.38 6.36 -8.05
C GLY A 13 3.13 5.04 -7.90
N HIS A 14 4.45 5.01 -8.18
CA HIS A 14 5.26 3.80 -8.01
C HIS A 14 5.50 3.42 -6.54
N GLU A 15 5.67 4.39 -5.64
CA GLU A 15 5.77 4.15 -4.19
C GLU A 15 4.45 3.57 -3.65
N ALA A 16 3.32 4.16 -4.05
CA ALA A 16 1.99 3.72 -3.67
C ALA A 16 1.70 2.30 -4.17
N LEU A 17 2.09 1.97 -5.41
CA LEU A 17 1.89 0.65 -6.00
C LEU A 17 2.67 -0.44 -5.24
N VAL A 18 3.93 -0.16 -4.88
CA VAL A 18 4.76 -1.09 -4.10
C VAL A 18 4.20 -1.29 -2.69
N LEU A 19 3.77 -0.22 -2.03
CA LEU A 19 3.16 -0.31 -0.70
C LEU A 19 1.85 -1.11 -0.73
N PHE A 20 1.00 -0.85 -1.73
CA PHE A 20 -0.26 -1.58 -1.91
C PHE A 20 -0.02 -3.08 -2.10
N ASP A 21 0.90 -3.47 -2.98
CA ASP A 21 1.22 -4.88 -3.23
C ASP A 21 1.67 -5.60 -1.96
N TRP A 22 2.50 -4.93 -1.15
CA TRP A 22 2.93 -5.48 0.12
C TRP A 22 1.77 -5.66 1.10
N LEU A 23 0.86 -4.68 1.23
CA LEU A 23 -0.31 -4.78 2.12
C LEU A 23 -1.24 -5.94 1.73
N VAL A 24 -1.48 -6.13 0.43
CA VAL A 24 -2.25 -7.27 -0.08
C VAL A 24 -1.54 -8.59 0.20
N SER A 25 -0.21 -8.62 0.05
CA SER A 25 0.56 -9.82 0.36
C SER A 25 0.44 -10.22 1.83
N LEU A 26 0.35 -9.23 2.73
CA LEU A 26 0.16 -9.47 4.15
C LEU A 26 -1.22 -10.00 4.50
N SER A 27 -2.27 -9.52 3.81
CA SER A 27 -3.64 -9.99 4.08
C SER A 27 -3.89 -11.42 3.58
N LEU A 28 -3.13 -11.86 2.56
CA LEU A 28 -3.23 -13.19 1.97
C LEU A 28 -2.37 -14.24 2.67
N GLN A 29 -1.24 -13.84 3.23
CA GLN A 29 -0.39 -14.73 4.00
C GLN A 29 -0.98 -14.84 5.41
N GLY A 30 -1.60 -15.97 5.75
CA GLY A 30 -1.99 -16.27 7.13
C GLY A 30 -0.75 -16.32 8.01
N HIS A 31 -0.38 -15.17 8.57
CA HIS A 31 0.91 -14.97 9.21
C HIS A 31 0.99 -15.65 10.58
N GLU A 32 2.18 -16.17 10.92
CA GLU A 32 2.53 -16.59 12.28
C GLU A 32 2.56 -15.41 13.28
N ASN A 33 2.52 -14.16 12.78
CA ASN A 33 2.43 -12.91 13.54
C ASN A 33 1.25 -12.07 13.04
N GLU A 34 0.03 -12.57 13.23
CA GLU A 34 -1.17 -11.80 12.93
C GLU A 34 -1.17 -10.49 13.76
N PRO A 35 -1.34 -9.32 13.13
CA PRO A 35 -1.36 -8.06 13.86
C PRO A 35 -2.57 -8.02 14.80
N ASP A 36 -2.48 -7.21 15.86
CA ASP A 36 -3.65 -6.97 16.70
C ASP A 36 -4.79 -6.31 15.90
N ALA A 37 -6.01 -6.37 16.43
CA ALA A 37 -7.20 -5.88 15.74
C ALA A 37 -7.11 -4.38 15.36
N ALA A 38 -6.40 -3.57 16.14
CA ALA A 38 -6.24 -2.14 15.86
C ALA A 38 -5.30 -1.92 14.67
N THR A 39 -4.18 -2.65 14.66
CA THR A 39 -3.19 -2.64 13.59
C THR A 39 -3.80 -3.19 12.29
N GLN A 40 -4.52 -4.31 12.35
CA GLN A 40 -5.22 -4.86 11.19
C GLN A 40 -6.21 -3.87 10.59
N LYS A 41 -7.00 -3.19 11.43
CA LYS A 41 -7.94 -2.17 10.98
C LYS A 41 -7.23 -1.01 10.28
N LEU A 42 -6.11 -0.54 10.84
CA LEU A 42 -5.31 0.52 10.23
C LEU A 42 -4.77 0.09 8.85
N LEU A 43 -4.22 -1.13 8.75
CA LEU A 43 -3.70 -1.65 7.48
C LEU A 43 -4.80 -1.72 6.40
N TRP A 44 -6.00 -2.21 6.74
CA TRP A 44 -7.14 -2.21 5.81
C TRP A 44 -7.58 -0.80 5.40
N GLN A 45 -7.54 0.18 6.31
CA GLN A 45 -7.86 1.56 5.97
C GLN A 45 -6.84 2.16 5.00
N VAL A 46 -5.56 1.86 5.19
CA VAL A 46 -4.49 2.29 4.27
C VAL A 46 -4.64 1.59 2.92
N GLU A 47 -4.82 0.27 2.90
CA GLU A 47 -5.04 -0.54 1.69
C GLU A 47 -6.23 0.00 0.88
N GLY A 48 -7.40 0.15 1.49
CA GLY A 48 -8.59 0.68 0.83
C GLY A 48 -8.49 2.17 0.43
N THR A 49 -7.56 2.92 1.03
CA THR A 49 -7.26 4.29 0.58
C THR A 49 -6.38 4.26 -0.67
N LEU A 50 -5.37 3.40 -0.70
CA LEU A 50 -4.49 3.21 -1.86
C LEU A 50 -5.26 2.63 -3.04
N GLU A 51 -6.11 1.62 -2.83
CA GLU A 51 -6.94 0.98 -3.87
C GLU A 51 -7.80 2.00 -4.63
N LYS A 52 -8.35 3.00 -3.94
CA LYS A 52 -9.16 4.06 -4.56
C LYS A 52 -8.36 4.98 -5.50
N HIS A 53 -7.04 5.06 -5.32
CA HIS A 53 -6.17 5.95 -6.09
C HIS A 53 -5.33 5.20 -7.13
N LEU A 54 -5.22 3.87 -7.03
CA LEU A 54 -4.41 3.03 -7.92
C LEU A 54 -5.30 2.29 -8.93
N VAL A 55 -5.40 2.82 -10.14
CA VAL A 55 -6.14 2.17 -11.25
C VAL A 55 -5.40 0.95 -11.77
N GLU A 56 -4.09 0.90 -11.58
CA GLU A 56 -3.17 -0.14 -12.03
C GLU A 56 -3.48 -1.52 -11.42
N VAL A 57 -4.11 -1.57 -10.24
CA VAL A 57 -4.43 -2.81 -9.50
C VAL A 57 -5.39 -3.71 -10.27
N VAL A 58 -6.26 -3.12 -11.10
CA VAL A 58 -7.21 -3.88 -11.95
C VAL A 58 -6.68 -4.10 -13.37
N ASP A 59 -5.47 -3.63 -13.67
CA ASP A 59 -4.85 -3.78 -14.98
C ASP A 59 -4.33 -5.23 -15.17
N PRO A 60 -4.65 -5.90 -16.29
CA PRO A 60 -4.09 -7.21 -16.61
C PRO A 60 -2.55 -7.26 -16.61
N ALA A 61 -1.89 -6.11 -16.83
CA ALA A 61 -0.44 -5.93 -16.79
C ALA A 61 0.10 -5.54 -15.40
N TYR A 62 -0.70 -5.59 -14.33
CA TYR A 62 -0.33 -5.19 -12.96
C TYR A 62 1.05 -5.69 -12.53
N LYS A 63 1.38 -6.96 -12.79
CA LYS A 63 2.69 -7.53 -12.42
C LYS A 63 3.86 -6.82 -13.10
N ALA A 64 3.73 -6.43 -14.37
CA ALA A 64 4.78 -5.71 -15.08
C ALA A 64 4.92 -4.27 -14.55
N LEU A 65 3.79 -3.61 -14.28
CA LEU A 65 3.75 -2.27 -13.70
C LEU A 65 4.39 -2.24 -12.30
N LEU A 66 4.14 -3.27 -11.50
CA LEU A 66 4.74 -3.42 -10.18
C LEU A 66 6.27 -3.59 -10.24
N GLU A 67 6.78 -4.44 -11.13
CA GLU A 67 8.23 -4.63 -11.26
C GLU A 67 8.91 -3.34 -11.75
N GLU A 68 8.30 -2.61 -12.68
CA GLU A 68 8.78 -1.30 -13.09
C GLU A 68 8.75 -0.29 -11.92
N ALA A 69 7.69 -0.31 -11.12
CA ALA A 69 7.56 0.54 -9.93
C ALA A 69 8.65 0.25 -8.89
N LYS A 70 8.96 -1.03 -8.63
CA LYS A 70 10.06 -1.45 -7.76
C LYS A 70 11.41 -0.97 -8.28
N ILE A 71 11.67 -1.10 -9.59
CA ILE A 71 12.91 -0.61 -10.20
C ILE A 71 13.03 0.91 -10.04
N LYS A 72 11.96 1.66 -10.31
CA LYS A 72 11.94 3.13 -10.13
C LYS A 72 12.21 3.53 -8.67
N LEU A 73 11.59 2.83 -7.72
CA LEU A 73 11.76 3.09 -6.29
C LEU A 73 13.21 2.88 -5.81
N LEU A 74 13.92 1.89 -6.38
CA LEU A 74 15.32 1.64 -6.03
C LEU A 74 16.30 2.60 -6.73
N ALA A 75 15.85 3.33 -7.75
CA ALA A 75 16.65 4.26 -8.52
C ALA A 75 16.49 5.73 -8.09
N SER A 76 15.55 6.03 -7.18
CA SER A 76 15.29 7.37 -6.60
C SER A 76 16.18 7.68 -5.41
#